data_AF-A0A949NEF6-F1
#
_entry.id   AF-A0A949NEF6-F1
#
_cell.length_a   1.000
_cell.length_b   1.000
_cell.length_c   1.000
_cell.angle_alpha   90.00
_cell.angle_beta   90.00
_cell.angle_gamma   90.00
#
_symmetry.space_group_name_H-M   'P 1'
#
loop_
_entity.id
_entity.type
_entity.pdbx_description
1 polymer ?
#
loop_
_entity_poly.entity_id
_entity_poly.type
_entity_poly.pdbx_seq_one_letter_code
_entity_poly.pdbx_strand_id
1 'polypeptide(L)'
;MEIVVALVGALGVIIAALVTRGITQKQNQLEINGIEKAVRDVGKADSGRIKFVAPYYIQRVERYDKISCDGDEIDTYRYIGVKAYQSFDNLRIPFIVGVEGPDAVFHEPTVKELPGSSLTVTLDKVEKFTIPNLNQSYIKGFIVINGHFSPETNPVSFERIVNCDRIYCMTKEEAVETYQHSDWKQEYSIVEANVPTDELVLTIEFPECMKEMNPGPSPLVFIGDSEIVHQGETKRIISKFQFKDRIAQLQVESPILGLRYAITWMPPSNN
;
A
#
# COMPACT_ATOMS: atom_id res chain seq x y z
N MET A 1 -35.71 -3.09 -9.57
CA MET A 1 -35.59 -4.00 -8.41
C MET A 1 -34.16 -3.93 -7.96
N GLU A 2 -33.95 -3.35 -6.78
CA GLU A 2 -32.71 -2.75 -6.31
C GLU A 2 -31.63 -3.82 -6.04
N ILE A 3 -30.47 -3.68 -6.68
CA ILE A 3 -29.26 -4.42 -6.33
C ILE A 3 -28.45 -3.49 -5.43
N VAL A 4 -28.52 -3.76 -4.13
CA VAL A 4 -27.63 -3.15 -3.12
C VAL A 4 -26.23 -3.68 -3.38
N VAL A 5 -25.42 -2.90 -4.09
CA VAL A 5 -24.01 -3.20 -4.35
C VAL A 5 -23.26 -3.09 -3.04
N ALA A 6 -22.61 -4.19 -2.64
CA ALA A 6 -21.75 -4.30 -1.47
C ALA A 6 -20.48 -3.44 -1.63
N LEU A 7 -20.63 -2.12 -1.51
CA LEU A 7 -19.56 -1.13 -1.41
C LEU A 7 -19.20 -0.83 0.06
N VAL A 8 -19.82 -1.56 1.00
CA VAL A 8 -19.71 -1.32 2.46
C VAL A 8 -18.57 -2.11 3.11
N GLY A 9 -18.01 -3.13 2.43
CA GLY A 9 -16.98 -4.00 3.01
C GLY A 9 -15.60 -3.35 3.21
N ALA A 10 -15.13 -2.55 2.24
CA ALA A 10 -13.79 -1.95 2.32
C ALA A 10 -13.79 -0.63 3.11
N LEU A 11 -14.84 0.19 2.99
CA LEU A 11 -14.94 1.49 3.70
C LEU A 11 -15.37 1.35 5.17
N GLY A 12 -16.15 0.32 5.52
CA GLY A 12 -16.59 0.07 6.90
C GLY A 12 -15.49 -0.46 7.81
N VAL A 13 -14.56 -1.25 7.27
CA VAL A 13 -13.41 -1.81 8.01
C VAL A 13 -12.39 -0.72 8.35
N ILE A 14 -12.18 0.25 7.45
CA ILE A 14 -11.24 1.37 7.63
C ILE A 14 -11.60 2.23 8.87
N ILE A 15 -12.89 2.43 9.16
CA ILE A 15 -13.32 3.25 10.32
C ILE A 15 -13.46 2.38 11.60
N ALA A 16 -13.90 1.13 11.48
CA ALA A 16 -14.05 0.25 12.65
C ALA A 16 -12.70 -0.19 13.23
N ALA A 17 -11.68 -0.47 12.40
CA ALA A 17 -10.36 -0.88 12.88
C ALA A 17 -9.65 0.22 13.69
N LEU A 18 -9.86 1.50 13.35
CA LEU A 18 -9.29 2.64 14.09
C LEU A 18 -9.95 2.86 15.47
N VAL A 19 -11.23 2.49 15.64
CA VAL A 19 -11.95 2.64 16.91
C VAL A 19 -11.74 1.43 17.85
N THR A 20 -11.42 0.26 17.31
CA THR A 20 -11.34 -0.99 18.10
C THR A 20 -9.98 -1.21 18.77
N ARG A 21 -8.93 -0.45 18.40
CA ARG A 21 -7.58 -0.50 19.01
C ARG A 21 -7.53 -0.16 20.51
N GLY A 22 -8.63 0.33 21.11
CA GLY A 22 -8.72 0.63 22.53
C GLY A 22 -9.25 -0.50 23.43
N ILE A 23 -9.83 -1.58 22.90
CA ILE A 23 -10.61 -2.52 23.73
C ILE A 23 -10.31 -4.00 23.37
N THR A 24 -9.45 -4.62 24.18
CA THR A 24 -9.38 -6.06 24.56
C THR A 24 -8.45 -7.03 23.82
N GLN A 25 -7.30 -7.27 24.44
CA GLN A 25 -6.22 -8.21 24.11
C GLN A 25 -6.53 -9.72 24.30
N LYS A 26 -7.80 -10.12 24.43
CA LYS A 26 -8.20 -11.54 24.70
C LYS A 26 -9.15 -12.17 23.66
N GLN A 27 -9.70 -11.40 22.71
CA GLN A 27 -10.55 -11.94 21.64
C GLN A 27 -9.75 -12.37 20.38
N ASN A 28 -8.50 -11.92 20.26
CA ASN A 28 -7.66 -12.07 19.06
C ASN A 28 -7.40 -13.52 18.62
N GLN A 29 -7.39 -14.51 19.52
CA GLN A 29 -7.01 -15.88 19.14
C GLN A 29 -8.15 -16.69 18.48
N LEU A 30 -9.41 -16.33 18.73
CA LEU A 30 -10.56 -16.92 18.03
C LEU A 30 -10.83 -16.19 16.71
N GLU A 31 -10.59 -14.88 16.65
CA GLU A 31 -10.70 -14.09 15.43
C GLU A 31 -9.59 -14.37 14.43
N ILE A 32 -8.33 -14.58 14.87
CA ILE A 32 -7.22 -14.98 13.98
C ILE A 32 -7.51 -16.33 13.33
N ASN A 33 -8.03 -17.31 14.08
CA ASN A 33 -8.45 -18.59 13.51
C ASN A 33 -9.68 -18.45 12.58
N GLY A 34 -10.56 -17.49 12.85
CA GLY A 34 -11.70 -17.16 11.99
C GLY A 34 -11.31 -16.45 10.69
N ILE A 35 -10.32 -15.55 10.74
CA ILE A 35 -9.76 -14.83 9.60
C ILE A 35 -8.87 -15.75 8.78
N GLU A 36 -8.02 -16.58 9.39
CA GLU A 36 -7.26 -17.61 8.68
C GLU A 36 -8.18 -18.62 8.01
N LYS A 37 -9.31 -18.96 8.64
CA LYS A 37 -10.34 -19.80 8.04
C LYS A 37 -11.07 -19.07 6.91
N ALA A 38 -11.42 -17.80 7.04
CA ALA A 38 -12.04 -17.01 5.98
C ALA A 38 -11.10 -16.80 4.77
N VAL A 39 -9.82 -16.52 5.02
CA VAL A 39 -8.77 -16.40 3.98
C VAL A 39 -8.46 -17.76 3.36
N ARG A 40 -8.45 -18.86 4.14
CA ARG A 40 -8.37 -20.22 3.58
C ARG A 40 -9.63 -20.63 2.84
N ASP A 41 -10.82 -20.20 3.25
CA ASP A 41 -12.08 -20.54 2.58
C ASP A 41 -12.22 -19.72 1.29
N VAL A 42 -11.66 -18.50 1.24
CA VAL A 42 -11.42 -17.73 0.00
C VAL A 42 -10.36 -18.41 -0.88
N GLY A 43 -9.27 -18.91 -0.29
CA GLY A 43 -8.20 -19.64 -1.01
C GLY A 43 -8.57 -21.08 -1.41
N LYS A 44 -9.57 -21.69 -0.77
CA LYS A 44 -10.15 -23.00 -1.10
C LYS A 44 -11.39 -22.89 -1.98
N ALA A 45 -11.90 -21.68 -2.22
CA ALA A 45 -12.90 -21.41 -3.25
C ALA A 45 -12.26 -21.47 -4.66
N ASP A 46 -11.43 -22.48 -4.90
CA ASP A 46 -10.95 -22.83 -6.22
C ASP A 46 -11.98 -23.82 -6.81
N SER A 47 -12.97 -23.28 -7.53
CA SER A 47 -13.78 -23.94 -8.58
C SER A 47 -15.14 -23.28 -8.89
N GLY A 48 -15.59 -22.23 -8.18
CA GLY A 48 -16.92 -21.68 -8.50
C GLY A 48 -17.36 -20.42 -7.77
N ARG A 49 -17.22 -19.27 -8.45
CA ARG A 49 -18.16 -18.14 -8.39
C ARG A 49 -18.35 -17.42 -7.05
N ILE A 50 -17.27 -16.97 -6.39
CA ILE A 50 -17.34 -15.69 -5.67
C ILE A 50 -16.45 -14.71 -6.43
N LYS A 51 -17.02 -14.08 -7.46
CA LYS A 51 -16.37 -12.98 -8.16
C LYS A 51 -16.50 -11.75 -7.25
N PHE A 52 -15.43 -11.35 -6.57
CA PHE A 52 -15.22 -9.92 -6.32
C PHE A 52 -15.13 -9.28 -7.72
N VAL A 53 -16.25 -8.78 -8.24
CA VAL A 53 -16.23 -8.05 -9.50
C VAL A 53 -15.78 -6.64 -9.15
N ALA A 54 -14.48 -6.47 -8.90
CA ALA A 54 -13.89 -5.14 -9.00
C ALA A 54 -14.33 -4.59 -10.37
N PRO A 55 -14.86 -3.36 -10.46
CA PRO A 55 -15.40 -2.86 -11.73
C PRO A 55 -14.29 -2.60 -12.76
N TYR A 56 -13.03 -2.72 -12.34
CA TYR A 56 -11.83 -2.55 -13.14
C TYR A 56 -10.73 -3.50 -12.67
N TYR A 57 -9.68 -3.62 -13.48
CA TYR A 57 -8.41 -4.25 -13.15
C TYR A 57 -7.25 -3.32 -13.50
N ILE A 58 -6.09 -3.59 -12.94
CA ILE A 58 -4.86 -2.86 -13.24
C ILE A 58 -3.85 -3.85 -13.85
N GLN A 59 -3.25 -3.52 -14.99
CA GLN A 59 -2.21 -4.39 -15.54
C GLN A 59 -0.99 -4.41 -14.62
N ARG A 60 -0.50 -3.24 -14.22
CA ARG A 60 0.68 -3.14 -13.35
C ARG A 60 0.58 -1.96 -12.40
N VAL A 61 0.92 -2.20 -11.13
CA VAL A 61 1.13 -1.16 -10.13
C VAL A 61 2.62 -1.06 -9.85
N GLU A 62 3.17 0.15 -9.91
CA GLU A 62 4.54 0.43 -9.49
C GLU A 62 4.53 1.42 -8.34
N ARG A 63 5.28 1.15 -7.28
CA ARG A 63 5.66 2.14 -6.28
C ARG A 63 7.17 2.28 -6.30
N TYR A 64 7.64 3.52 -6.38
CA TYR A 64 9.05 3.87 -6.32
C TYR A 64 9.23 4.93 -5.24
N ASP A 65 9.93 4.56 -4.18
CA ASP A 65 10.29 5.46 -3.09
C ASP A 65 11.77 5.83 -3.22
N LYS A 66 12.07 7.13 -3.29
CA LYS A 66 13.44 7.64 -3.26
C LYS A 66 13.68 8.36 -1.96
N ILE A 67 14.62 7.85 -1.17
CA ILE A 67 14.95 8.39 0.15
C ILE A 67 16.18 9.29 0.05
N SER A 68 16.14 10.47 0.67
CA SER A 68 17.26 11.42 0.78
C SER A 68 18.04 11.22 2.08
N CYS A 69 19.24 11.81 2.17
CA CYS A 69 20.02 11.76 3.42
C CYS A 69 19.39 12.53 4.58
N ASP A 70 18.51 13.48 4.29
CA ASP A 70 17.80 14.24 5.30
C ASP A 70 16.52 13.51 5.77
N GLY A 71 16.30 12.28 5.26
CA GLY A 71 15.13 11.45 5.58
C GLY A 71 13.89 11.83 4.77
N ASP A 72 14.02 12.65 3.74
CA ASP A 72 12.90 12.97 2.83
C ASP A 72 12.62 11.80 1.90
N GLU A 73 11.38 11.69 1.44
CA GLU A 73 10.91 10.67 0.51
C GLU A 73 10.18 11.33 -0.67
N ILE A 74 10.49 10.86 -1.87
CA ILE A 74 9.62 11.03 -3.04
C ILE A 74 8.94 9.70 -3.31
N ASP A 75 7.64 9.60 -2.98
CA ASP A 75 6.79 8.45 -3.31
C ASP A 75 6.16 8.68 -4.69
N THR A 76 6.56 7.85 -5.65
CA THR A 76 5.95 7.79 -6.99
C THR A 76 5.15 6.50 -7.13
N TYR A 77 3.84 6.65 -7.32
CA TYR A 77 2.91 5.54 -7.47
C TYR A 77 2.30 5.54 -8.87
N ARG A 78 2.64 4.55 -9.70
CA ARG A 78 2.15 4.41 -11.06
C ARG A 78 1.08 3.34 -11.17
N TYR A 79 0.01 3.69 -11.85
CA TYR A 79 -1.07 2.80 -12.25
C TYR A 79 -0.98 2.65 -13.76
N ILE A 80 -0.60 1.47 -14.22
CA ILE A 80 -0.35 1.20 -15.63
C ILE A 80 -1.44 0.26 -16.14
N GLY A 81 -2.10 0.66 -17.22
CA GLY A 81 -3.05 -0.18 -17.94
C GLY A 81 -4.34 -0.45 -17.16
N VAL A 82 -4.89 0.57 -16.48
CA VAL A 82 -6.19 0.48 -15.83
C VAL A 82 -7.26 0.24 -16.89
N LYS A 83 -8.08 -0.79 -16.73
CA LYS A 83 -9.19 -1.11 -17.64
C LYS A 83 -10.44 -1.53 -16.90
N ALA A 84 -11.60 -1.17 -17.43
CA ALA A 84 -12.89 -1.52 -16.84
C ALA A 84 -13.37 -2.90 -17.29
N TYR A 85 -14.08 -3.61 -16.41
CA TYR A 85 -14.90 -4.77 -16.78
C TYR A 85 -16.36 -4.41 -17.04
N GLN A 86 -16.78 -3.22 -16.60
CA GLN A 86 -18.13 -2.70 -16.72
C GLN A 86 -18.08 -1.22 -17.10
N SER A 87 -19.17 -0.71 -17.66
CA SER A 87 -19.27 0.72 -17.99
C SER A 87 -19.75 1.52 -16.79
N PHE A 88 -19.06 2.63 -16.49
CA PHE A 88 -19.46 3.60 -15.47
C PHE A 88 -18.81 4.95 -15.75
N ASP A 89 -19.41 6.01 -15.20
CA ASP A 89 -18.86 7.35 -15.32
C ASP A 89 -17.96 7.66 -14.12
N ASN A 90 -16.75 8.09 -14.42
CA ASN A 90 -15.69 8.44 -13.47
C ASN A 90 -15.27 7.29 -12.54
N LEU A 91 -14.04 6.80 -12.70
CA LEU A 91 -13.47 5.90 -11.71
C LEU A 91 -12.89 6.71 -10.55
N ARG A 92 -13.26 6.37 -9.31
CA ARG A 92 -12.65 6.93 -8.09
C ARG A 92 -11.80 5.86 -7.42
N ILE A 93 -10.49 6.09 -7.36
CA ILE A 93 -9.53 5.21 -6.69
C ILE A 93 -9.13 5.91 -5.38
N PRO A 94 -9.47 5.36 -4.21
CA PRO A 94 -9.07 5.95 -2.93
C PRO A 94 -7.56 5.83 -2.75
N PHE A 95 -6.95 6.81 -2.10
CA PHE A 95 -5.60 6.71 -1.61
C PHE A 95 -5.46 7.27 -0.20
N ILE A 96 -4.51 6.71 0.53
CA ILE A 96 -4.04 7.22 1.81
C ILE A 96 -2.51 7.13 1.82
N VAL A 97 -1.86 8.16 2.32
CA VAL A 97 -0.43 8.18 2.62
C VAL A 97 -0.29 8.63 4.07
N GLY A 98 0.45 7.86 4.86
CA GLY A 98 0.72 8.14 6.26
C GLY A 98 2.21 8.38 6.47
N VAL A 99 2.54 9.32 7.34
CA VAL A 99 3.89 9.51 7.88
C VAL A 99 3.80 9.42 9.39
N GLU A 100 4.83 8.82 9.98
CA GLU A 100 5.03 8.81 11.42
C GLU A 100 6.15 9.78 11.74
N GLY A 101 5.96 10.65 12.73
CA GLY A 101 7.01 11.55 13.20
C GLY A 101 6.52 12.98 13.44
N PRO A 102 7.05 13.65 14.48
CA PRO A 102 6.64 15.02 14.83
C PRO A 102 7.08 16.07 13.80
N ASP A 103 8.16 15.79 13.05
CA ASP A 103 8.76 16.70 12.08
C ASP A 103 8.40 16.36 10.62
N ALA A 104 7.62 15.30 10.39
CA ALA A 104 7.29 14.83 9.06
C ALA A 104 6.25 15.76 8.40
N VAL A 105 6.57 16.26 7.21
CA VAL A 105 5.72 17.21 6.47
C VAL A 105 5.28 16.61 5.17
N PHE A 106 3.97 16.66 4.90
CA PHE A 106 3.45 16.33 3.58
C PHE A 106 3.29 17.53 2.68
N HIS A 107 3.78 17.38 1.45
CA HIS A 107 3.40 18.21 0.33
C HIS A 107 2.10 17.73 -0.30
N GLU A 108 1.40 18.61 -1.00
CA GLU A 108 0.19 18.20 -1.71
C GLU A 108 0.54 17.18 -2.79
N PRO A 109 -0.23 16.07 -2.90
CA PRO A 109 -0.02 15.09 -3.94
C PRO A 109 -0.29 15.72 -5.31
N THR A 110 0.42 15.24 -6.32
CA THR A 110 0.13 15.55 -7.72
C THR A 110 -0.27 14.28 -8.45
N VAL A 111 -1.05 14.43 -9.52
CA VAL A 111 -1.38 13.32 -10.43
C VAL A 111 -1.17 13.77 -11.86
N LYS A 112 -0.68 12.86 -12.70
CA LYS A 112 -0.43 13.12 -14.12
C LYS A 112 -0.63 11.87 -14.94
N GLU A 113 -1.22 12.02 -16.11
CA GLU A 113 -1.36 10.95 -17.09
C GLU A 113 0.00 10.54 -17.68
N LEU A 114 0.16 9.24 -17.89
CA LEU A 114 1.30 8.69 -18.64
C LEU A 114 1.01 8.71 -20.15
N PRO A 115 2.05 8.71 -21.01
CA PRO A 115 1.86 8.71 -22.45
C PRO A 115 0.93 7.58 -22.93
N GLY A 116 -0.03 7.92 -23.77
CA GLY A 116 -1.01 6.98 -24.32
C GLY A 116 -2.28 6.81 -23.48
N SER A 117 -2.39 7.46 -22.32
CA SER A 117 -3.63 7.49 -21.54
C SER A 117 -4.76 8.21 -22.30
N SER A 118 -5.96 7.62 -22.28
CA SER A 118 -7.11 8.08 -23.08
C SER A 118 -8.05 9.04 -22.36
N LEU A 119 -8.01 9.05 -21.03
CA LEU A 119 -8.86 9.85 -20.16
C LEU A 119 -8.02 10.72 -19.23
N THR A 120 -8.60 11.83 -18.79
CA THR A 120 -7.96 12.76 -17.87
C THR A 120 -8.04 12.26 -16.43
N VAL A 121 -7.02 12.54 -15.64
CA VAL A 121 -6.91 12.09 -14.25
C VAL A 121 -6.71 13.30 -13.34
N THR A 122 -7.52 13.39 -12.29
CA THR A 122 -7.48 14.49 -11.31
C THR A 122 -7.49 13.97 -9.88
N LEU A 123 -7.22 14.86 -8.92
CA LEU A 123 -7.39 14.59 -7.49
C LEU A 123 -8.70 15.22 -7.00
N ASP A 124 -9.43 14.50 -6.15
CA ASP A 124 -10.67 14.97 -5.51
C ASP A 124 -10.61 14.71 -3.99
N LYS A 125 -11.17 15.65 -3.20
CA LYS A 125 -11.27 15.59 -1.73
C LYS A 125 -9.96 15.25 -1.02
N VAL A 126 -8.87 15.94 -1.36
CA VAL A 126 -7.60 15.79 -0.65
C VAL A 126 -7.71 16.43 0.73
N GLU A 127 -7.64 15.61 1.76
CA GLU A 127 -7.78 16.01 3.17
C GLU A 127 -6.52 15.61 3.94
N LYS A 128 -5.98 16.55 4.73
CA LYS A 128 -4.93 16.28 5.72
C LYS A 128 -5.56 16.10 7.09
N PHE A 129 -5.14 15.09 7.83
CA PHE A 129 -5.54 14.92 9.23
C PHE A 129 -4.39 14.33 10.06
N THR A 130 -4.35 14.68 11.33
CA THR A 130 -3.33 14.21 12.29
C THR A 130 -4.03 13.45 13.40
N ILE A 131 -3.44 12.36 13.87
CA ILE A 131 -3.87 11.64 15.06
C ILE A 131 -2.99 12.11 16.22
N PRO A 132 -3.46 13.03 17.09
CA PRO A 132 -2.59 13.76 18.04
C PRO A 132 -1.85 12.86 19.03
N ASN A 133 -2.42 11.70 19.36
CA ASN A 133 -1.85 10.77 20.34
C ASN A 133 -0.84 9.78 19.74
N LEU A 134 -0.67 9.78 18.41
CA LEU A 134 0.21 8.83 17.70
C LEU A 134 1.33 9.53 16.93
N ASN A 135 1.41 10.87 16.94
CA ASN A 135 2.33 11.64 16.08
C ASN A 135 2.28 11.19 14.61
N GLN A 136 1.10 10.78 14.16
CA GLN A 136 0.85 10.30 12.81
C GLN A 136 0.05 11.35 12.06
N SER A 137 0.56 11.73 10.89
CA SER A 137 -0.17 12.57 9.96
C SER A 137 -0.53 11.74 8.73
N TYR A 138 -1.66 12.09 8.11
CA TYR A 138 -2.15 11.41 6.93
C TYR A 138 -2.64 12.40 5.90
N ILE A 139 -2.44 12.05 4.64
CA ILE A 139 -3.18 12.59 3.50
C ILE A 139 -4.06 11.49 2.94
N LYS A 140 -5.35 11.76 2.77
CA LYS A 140 -6.26 10.89 2.05
C LYS A 140 -6.98 11.65 0.95
N GLY A 141 -7.44 10.95 -0.06
CA GLY A 141 -8.26 11.53 -1.12
C GLY A 141 -8.66 10.48 -2.15
N PHE A 142 -9.11 10.96 -3.30
CA PHE A 142 -9.43 10.13 -4.45
C PHE A 142 -8.62 10.58 -5.67
N ILE A 143 -8.08 9.61 -6.39
CA ILE A 143 -7.67 9.79 -7.78
C ILE A 143 -8.91 9.52 -8.64
N VAL A 144 -9.24 10.45 -9.54
CA VAL A 144 -10.44 10.39 -10.38
C VAL A 144 -10.02 10.27 -11.83
N ILE A 145 -10.33 9.15 -12.47
CA ILE A 145 -10.28 9.02 -13.93
C ILE A 145 -11.59 9.57 -14.47
N ASN A 146 -11.56 10.68 -15.18
CA ASN A 146 -12.74 11.41 -15.59
C ASN A 146 -13.28 10.92 -16.94
N GLY A 147 -14.61 10.89 -17.06
CA GLY A 147 -15.32 10.51 -18.27
C GLY A 147 -15.87 9.09 -18.23
N HIS A 148 -16.37 8.64 -19.39
CA HIS A 148 -16.98 7.33 -19.53
C HIS A 148 -15.92 6.25 -19.60
N PHE A 149 -15.86 5.40 -18.57
CA PHE A 149 -14.91 4.31 -18.47
C PHE A 149 -15.63 2.98 -18.70
N SER A 150 -15.24 2.27 -19.75
CA SER A 150 -15.90 1.06 -20.24
C SER A 150 -14.87 0.01 -20.69
N PRO A 151 -15.27 -1.25 -20.93
CA PRO A 151 -14.36 -2.26 -21.46
C PRO A 151 -13.71 -1.89 -22.81
N GLU A 152 -14.38 -1.03 -23.59
CA GLU A 152 -13.89 -0.53 -24.88
C GLU A 152 -13.00 0.71 -24.76
N THR A 153 -12.95 1.32 -23.57
CA THR A 153 -12.10 2.49 -23.34
C THR A 153 -10.63 2.03 -23.37
N ASN A 154 -9.81 2.72 -24.17
CA ASN A 154 -8.37 2.48 -24.18
C ASN A 154 -7.80 2.54 -22.76
N PRO A 155 -6.87 1.64 -22.38
CA PRO A 155 -6.31 1.61 -21.04
C PRO A 155 -5.80 2.98 -20.59
N VAL A 156 -6.09 3.31 -19.33
CA VAL A 156 -5.69 4.57 -18.70
C VAL A 156 -4.47 4.29 -17.83
N SER A 157 -3.46 5.13 -17.95
CA SER A 157 -2.22 5.02 -17.17
C SER A 157 -1.88 6.39 -16.60
N PHE A 158 -1.49 6.44 -15.33
CA PHE A 158 -1.17 7.68 -14.64
C PHE A 158 -0.19 7.43 -13.49
N GLU A 159 0.41 8.51 -13.01
CA GLU A 159 1.27 8.50 -11.83
C GLU A 159 0.79 9.52 -10.80
N ARG A 160 0.87 9.14 -9.52
CA ARG A 160 0.72 10.02 -8.38
C ARG A 160 2.11 10.24 -7.78
N ILE A 161 2.45 11.48 -7.47
CA ILE A 161 3.69 11.82 -6.76
C ILE A 161 3.33 12.50 -5.44
N VAL A 162 3.93 12.03 -4.35
CA VAL A 162 3.86 12.64 -3.02
C VAL A 162 5.28 12.89 -2.54
N ASN A 163 5.56 14.13 -2.16
CA ASN A 163 6.82 14.45 -1.48
C ASN A 163 6.53 14.51 0.02
N CYS A 164 7.39 13.86 0.80
CA CYS A 164 7.36 13.83 2.24
C CYS A 164 8.72 14.31 2.75
N ASP A 165 8.74 15.30 3.63
CA ASP A 165 9.99 15.72 4.27
C ASP A 165 10.15 14.95 5.57
N ARG A 166 11.38 14.51 5.87
CA ARG A 166 11.79 13.94 7.17
C ARG A 166 10.97 12.74 7.67
N ILE A 167 10.58 11.84 6.77
CA ILE A 167 9.84 10.62 7.12
C ILE A 167 10.77 9.49 7.62
N TYR A 168 12.01 9.40 7.11
CA TYR A 168 12.99 8.37 7.49
C TYR A 168 14.22 8.96 8.17
N CYS A 169 14.02 9.67 9.30
CA CYS A 169 15.12 10.32 10.05
C CYS A 169 15.64 9.51 11.25
N MET A 170 14.98 8.40 11.61
CA MET A 170 15.35 7.66 12.81
C MET A 170 16.64 6.88 12.61
N THR A 171 17.49 6.90 13.63
CA THR A 171 18.56 5.91 13.82
C THR A 171 17.98 4.55 14.21
N LYS A 172 18.80 3.51 14.10
CA LYS A 172 18.44 2.15 14.54
C LYS A 172 17.98 2.13 16.00
N GLU A 173 18.68 2.85 16.86
CA GLU A 173 18.40 2.95 18.30
C GLU A 173 17.05 3.60 18.56
N GLU A 174 16.76 4.72 17.88
CA GLU A 174 15.47 5.42 17.95
C GLU A 174 14.34 4.56 17.41
N ALA A 175 14.55 3.82 16.31
CA ALA A 175 13.56 2.90 15.76
C ALA A 175 13.26 1.74 16.73
N VAL A 176 14.28 1.18 17.39
CA VAL A 176 14.09 0.12 18.40
C VAL A 176 13.28 0.62 19.59
N GLU A 177 13.55 1.84 20.07
CA GLU A 177 12.79 2.46 21.16
C GLU A 177 11.34 2.78 20.74
N THR A 178 11.17 3.41 19.58
CA THR A 178 9.87 3.83 19.04
C THR A 178 8.97 2.62 18.80
N TYR A 179 9.51 1.57 18.19
CA TYR A 179 8.75 0.39 17.84
C TYR A 179 8.69 -0.65 18.96
N GLN A 180 9.22 -0.40 20.16
CA GLN A 180 9.31 -1.42 21.24
C GLN A 180 7.97 -2.05 21.63
N HIS A 181 6.85 -1.34 21.42
CA HIS A 181 5.49 -1.82 21.67
C HIS A 181 4.66 -2.11 20.41
N SER A 182 5.21 -1.88 19.21
CA SER A 182 4.57 -2.19 17.93
C SER A 182 4.53 -3.70 17.65
N ASP A 183 3.60 -4.20 16.84
CA ASP A 183 3.60 -5.61 16.43
C ASP A 183 4.75 -5.88 15.44
N TRP A 184 5.13 -4.87 14.66
CA TRP A 184 6.27 -4.88 13.76
C TRP A 184 7.38 -3.90 14.20
N LYS A 185 8.65 -4.31 14.04
CA LYS A 185 9.81 -3.61 14.63
C LYS A 185 10.76 -2.97 13.61
N GLN A 186 10.35 -2.90 12.34
CA GLN A 186 11.19 -2.42 11.25
C GLN A 186 10.43 -1.37 10.46
N GLU A 187 11.17 -0.51 9.76
CA GLU A 187 10.60 0.33 8.71
C GLU A 187 10.09 -0.54 7.58
N TYR A 188 9.09 -0.03 6.85
CA TYR A 188 8.63 -0.67 5.64
C TYR A 188 7.98 0.31 4.67
N SER A 189 8.14 0.01 3.39
CA SER A 189 7.27 0.53 2.34
C SER A 189 6.37 -0.60 1.85
N ILE A 190 5.13 -0.25 1.53
CA ILE A 190 4.06 -1.21 1.21
C ILE A 190 3.33 -0.82 -0.06
N VAL A 191 2.92 -1.84 -0.80
CA VAL A 191 1.93 -1.76 -1.87
C VAL A 191 0.82 -2.77 -1.58
N GLU A 192 -0.42 -2.29 -1.61
CA GLU A 192 -1.60 -3.13 -1.34
C GLU A 192 -2.28 -3.60 -2.62
N ALA A 193 -2.57 -4.90 -2.69
CA ALA A 193 -3.31 -5.50 -3.79
C ALA A 193 -4.82 -5.41 -3.54
N ASN A 194 -5.40 -4.22 -3.70
CA ASN A 194 -6.82 -3.96 -3.43
C ASN A 194 -7.77 -4.24 -4.60
N VAL A 195 -7.22 -4.42 -5.79
CA VAL A 195 -7.95 -4.77 -7.01
C VAL A 195 -7.17 -5.81 -7.80
N PRO A 196 -7.83 -6.59 -8.66
CA PRO A 196 -7.15 -7.52 -9.55
C PRO A 196 -6.02 -6.80 -10.30
N THR A 197 -4.80 -7.31 -10.10
CA THR A 197 -3.57 -6.72 -10.65
C THR A 197 -2.71 -7.83 -11.23
N ASP A 198 -2.17 -7.68 -12.44
CA ASP A 198 -1.31 -8.71 -13.03
C ASP A 198 0.09 -8.68 -12.41
N GLU A 199 0.59 -7.47 -12.13
CA GLU A 199 1.95 -7.26 -11.61
C GLU A 199 2.04 -6.10 -10.60
N LEU A 200 2.77 -6.32 -9.52
CA LEU A 200 3.14 -5.32 -8.53
C LEU A 200 4.66 -5.18 -8.49
N VAL A 201 5.15 -3.94 -8.58
CA VAL A 201 6.57 -3.62 -8.43
C VAL A 201 6.73 -2.60 -7.32
N LEU A 202 7.50 -2.95 -6.29
CA LEU A 202 7.91 -2.03 -5.24
C LEU A 202 9.42 -1.84 -5.35
N THR A 203 9.86 -0.60 -5.48
CA THR A 203 11.28 -0.23 -5.55
C THR A 203 11.58 0.84 -4.53
N ILE A 204 12.67 0.69 -3.78
CA ILE A 204 13.18 1.67 -2.84
C ILE A 204 14.64 1.98 -3.19
N GLU A 205 14.94 3.26 -3.40
CA GLU A 205 16.30 3.76 -3.58
C GLU A 205 16.79 4.38 -2.27
N PHE A 206 17.76 3.73 -1.63
CA PHE A 206 18.38 4.20 -0.39
C PHE A 206 19.54 5.17 -0.69
N PRO A 207 19.70 6.23 0.12
CA PRO A 207 20.73 7.25 -0.08
C PRO A 207 22.11 6.74 0.36
N GLU A 208 23.17 7.46 -0.04
CA GLU A 208 24.54 7.03 0.23
C GLU A 208 24.98 7.07 1.70
N CYS A 209 24.36 7.95 2.49
CA CYS A 209 24.59 8.10 3.93
C CYS A 209 24.11 6.89 4.74
N MET A 210 23.14 6.11 4.25
CA MET A 210 22.68 4.87 4.90
C MET A 210 23.66 3.72 4.68
N LYS A 211 24.81 3.78 5.37
CA LYS A 211 25.96 2.87 5.16
C LYS A 211 25.83 1.51 5.83
N GLU A 212 24.98 1.37 6.86
CA GLU A 212 24.91 0.18 7.73
C GLU A 212 23.50 -0.43 7.81
N MET A 213 22.94 -0.83 6.66
CA MET A 213 21.68 -1.59 6.63
C MET A 213 21.93 -3.06 6.97
N ASN A 214 22.02 -3.39 8.27
CA ASN A 214 22.12 -4.77 8.75
C ASN A 214 21.10 -5.06 9.89
N PRO A 215 20.12 -5.97 9.68
CA PRO A 215 19.88 -6.74 8.45
C PRO A 215 19.53 -5.84 7.27
N GLY A 216 19.92 -6.28 6.07
CA GLY A 216 19.60 -5.56 4.83
C GLY A 216 18.10 -5.61 4.52
N PRO A 217 17.64 -4.78 3.56
CA PRO A 217 16.23 -4.76 3.17
C PRO A 217 15.75 -6.16 2.77
N SER A 218 14.52 -6.51 3.16
CA SER A 218 13.96 -7.84 2.97
C SER A 218 12.50 -7.77 2.54
N PRO A 219 12.02 -8.70 1.68
CA PRO A 219 10.63 -8.74 1.27
C PRO A 219 9.76 -9.40 2.34
N LEU A 220 8.55 -8.91 2.50
CA LEU A 220 7.55 -9.50 3.40
C LEU A 220 6.14 -9.31 2.84
N VAL A 221 5.20 -10.13 3.29
CA VAL A 221 3.78 -9.95 2.99
C VAL A 221 2.97 -9.94 4.25
N PHE A 222 2.11 -8.94 4.40
CA PHE A 222 1.15 -8.82 5.48
C PHE A 222 -0.27 -9.20 5.04
N ILE A 223 -1.08 -9.67 5.98
CA ILE A 223 -2.50 -10.02 5.77
C ILE A 223 -3.37 -8.80 6.03
N GLY A 224 -4.05 -8.29 5.00
CA GLY A 224 -4.92 -7.11 5.10
C GLY A 224 -4.21 -5.95 5.81
N ASP A 225 -4.94 -5.23 6.66
CA ASP A 225 -4.39 -4.10 7.43
C ASP A 225 -3.58 -4.49 8.67
N SER A 226 -3.39 -5.79 8.93
CA SER A 226 -2.64 -6.26 10.10
C SER A 226 -1.14 -6.31 9.83
N GLU A 227 -0.32 -6.31 10.88
CA GLU A 227 1.12 -6.60 10.78
C GLU A 227 1.42 -8.11 10.91
N ILE A 228 0.42 -8.96 10.64
CA ILE A 228 0.57 -10.41 10.66
C ILE A 228 1.15 -10.89 9.33
N VAL A 229 2.27 -11.61 9.40
CA VAL A 229 3.01 -12.08 8.22
C VAL A 229 2.33 -13.27 7.55
N HIS A 230 2.05 -13.15 6.25
CA HIS A 230 1.62 -14.25 5.40
C HIS A 230 2.83 -15.09 4.95
N GLN A 231 3.19 -16.08 5.78
CA GLN A 231 4.39 -16.90 5.61
C GLN A 231 4.47 -17.62 4.25
N GLY A 232 3.35 -18.15 3.75
CA GLY A 232 3.32 -18.86 2.47
C GLY A 232 3.63 -17.95 1.28
N GLU A 233 3.10 -16.73 1.31
CA GLU A 233 3.29 -15.76 0.23
C GLU A 233 4.68 -15.11 0.31
N THR A 234 5.13 -14.79 1.52
CA THR A 234 6.49 -14.31 1.76
C THR A 234 7.53 -15.28 1.19
N LYS A 235 7.34 -16.60 1.41
CA LYS A 235 8.20 -17.63 0.82
C LYS A 235 8.10 -17.69 -0.71
N ARG A 236 6.92 -17.47 -1.29
CA ARG A 236 6.71 -17.47 -2.75
C ARG A 236 7.47 -16.34 -3.43
N ILE A 237 7.45 -15.15 -2.85
CA ILE A 237 8.01 -13.94 -3.47
C ILE A 237 9.50 -13.71 -3.18
N ILE A 238 10.10 -14.42 -2.22
CA ILE A 238 11.47 -14.15 -1.77
C ILE A 238 12.51 -14.19 -2.91
N SER A 239 12.33 -15.10 -3.87
CA SER A 239 13.22 -15.22 -5.03
C SER A 239 13.02 -14.12 -6.08
N LYS A 240 11.99 -13.29 -5.92
CA LYS A 240 11.67 -12.15 -6.79
C LYS A 240 12.15 -10.82 -6.20
N PHE A 241 12.74 -10.86 -5.01
CA PHE A 241 13.38 -9.71 -4.39
C PHE A 241 14.86 -9.62 -4.80
N GLN A 242 15.31 -8.40 -5.05
CA GLN A 242 16.70 -8.09 -5.34
C GLN A 242 17.12 -6.86 -4.55
N PHE A 243 18.34 -6.88 -4.03
CA PHE A 243 18.97 -5.71 -3.44
C PHE A 243 20.37 -5.54 -4.04
N LYS A 244 20.55 -4.48 -4.81
CA LYS A 244 21.81 -4.19 -5.50
C LYS A 244 21.99 -2.68 -5.65
N ASP A 245 23.21 -2.19 -5.47
CA ASP A 245 23.57 -0.78 -5.67
C ASP A 245 22.65 0.19 -4.90
N ARG A 246 22.27 -0.17 -3.66
CA ARG A 246 21.32 0.57 -2.79
C ARG A 246 19.88 0.66 -3.33
N ILE A 247 19.52 -0.16 -4.31
CA ILE A 247 18.16 -0.28 -4.82
C ILE A 247 17.61 -1.63 -4.38
N ALA A 248 16.56 -1.60 -3.56
CA ALA A 248 15.77 -2.77 -3.21
C ALA A 248 14.55 -2.84 -4.13
N GLN A 249 14.35 -3.95 -4.81
CA GLN A 249 13.23 -4.15 -5.73
C GLN A 249 12.54 -5.47 -5.44
N LEU A 250 11.22 -5.42 -5.35
CA LEU A 250 10.34 -6.56 -5.23
C LEU A 250 9.37 -6.55 -6.41
N GLN A 251 9.37 -7.62 -7.21
CA GLN A 251 8.47 -7.81 -8.34
C GLN A 251 7.55 -9.00 -8.06
N VAL A 252 6.23 -8.79 -8.05
CA VAL A 252 5.25 -9.82 -7.72
C VAL A 252 4.29 -9.99 -8.88
N GLU A 253 4.36 -11.16 -9.51
CA GLU A 253 3.38 -11.60 -10.50
C GLU A 253 2.14 -12.16 -9.79
N SER A 254 0.96 -11.76 -10.28
CA SER A 254 -0.35 -12.16 -9.79
C SER A 254 -0.48 -12.02 -8.26
N PRO A 255 -0.33 -10.81 -7.70
CA PRO A 255 -0.51 -10.59 -6.27
C PRO A 255 -1.89 -11.04 -5.80
N ILE A 256 -1.94 -11.65 -4.61
CA ILE A 256 -3.17 -12.12 -3.99
C ILE A 256 -3.94 -10.91 -3.47
N LEU A 257 -5.20 -10.79 -3.90
CA LEU A 257 -6.11 -9.72 -3.49
C LEU A 257 -6.23 -9.67 -1.95
N GLY A 258 -6.10 -8.47 -1.38
CA GLY A 258 -6.18 -8.24 0.07
C GLY A 258 -4.89 -8.50 0.84
N LEU A 259 -3.78 -8.80 0.17
CA LEU A 259 -2.46 -8.83 0.79
C LEU A 259 -1.70 -7.52 0.54
N ARG A 260 -0.80 -7.18 1.49
CA ARG A 260 0.11 -6.03 1.40
C ARG A 260 1.53 -6.52 1.25
N TYR A 261 2.17 -6.14 0.15
CA TYR A 261 3.53 -6.53 -0.20
C TYR A 261 4.49 -5.44 0.26
N ALA A 262 5.48 -5.82 1.04
CA ALA A 262 6.39 -4.90 1.71
C ALA A 262 7.85 -5.18 1.38
N ILE A 263 8.66 -4.13 1.38
CA ILE A 263 10.10 -4.22 1.61
C ILE A 263 10.34 -3.59 2.98
N THR A 264 10.98 -4.33 3.88
CA THR A 264 11.25 -3.92 5.26
C THR A 264 12.73 -3.73 5.50
N TRP A 265 13.12 -2.81 6.37
CA TRP A 265 14.53 -2.57 6.73
C TRP A 265 14.66 -2.01 8.15
N MET A 266 15.85 -2.16 8.74
CA MET A 266 16.22 -1.36 9.91
C MET A 266 16.95 -0.11 9.45
N PRO A 267 16.68 1.06 10.04
CA PRO A 267 17.50 2.25 9.81
C PRO A 267 18.96 2.03 10.21
N PRO A 268 19.91 2.85 9.69
CA PRO A 268 21.30 2.75 10.10
C PRO A 268 21.49 3.20 11.55
N SER A 269 22.55 2.73 12.22
CA SER A 269 22.87 3.13 13.60
C SER A 269 23.38 4.58 13.69
N ASN A 270 23.83 5.16 12.56
CA ASN A 270 24.30 6.54 12.48
C ASN A 270 23.74 7.18 11.19
N ASN A 271 23.23 8.41 11.30
CA ASN A 271 22.88 9.26 10.15
C ASN A 271 24.10 10.00 9.62
#